data_AF-A0A1G9YUX8-F1
#
_entry.id   AF-A0A1G9YUX8-F1
#
_cell.length_a   1.000
_cell.length_b   1.000
_cell.length_c   1.000
_cell.angle_alpha   90.00
_cell.angle_beta   90.00
_cell.angle_gamma   90.00
#
_symmetry.space_group_name_H-M   'P 1'
#
loop_
_entity.id
_entity.type
_entity.pdbx_description
1 polymer ?
#
loop_
_entity_poly.entity_id
_entity_poly.type
_entity_poly.pdbx_seq_one_letter_code
_entity_poly.pdbx_strand_id
1 'polypeptide(L)'
;MSGDERVHLFGLAGLAPPGPETIPARITPGVQRLLDRMTGTPVAVYDASWTVLTANPAHAALMGDPSGWRGNERNGVWRHFVGPGSRARHTPESLRAFEAALVADLRTAAARYPADLRLRRLIARLRAESERFAGLWDSGAVGHHESARKTIDHRRRGR
;
A
#
# COMPACT_ATOMS: atom_id res chain seq x y z
N MET A 1 13.67 28.03 2.67
CA MET A 1 12.24 28.17 2.31
C MET A 1 11.47 27.07 3.00
N SER A 2 10.57 27.43 3.90
CA SER A 2 9.72 26.47 4.61
C SER A 2 8.64 25.91 3.68
N GLY A 3 8.02 24.79 4.06
CA GLY A 3 6.91 24.20 3.28
C GLY A 3 5.73 25.16 3.11
N ASP A 4 5.46 25.98 4.13
CA ASP A 4 4.35 26.93 4.15
C ASP A 4 4.57 28.11 3.18
N GLU A 5 5.81 28.60 3.08
CA GLU A 5 6.19 29.62 2.10
C GLU A 5 6.03 29.12 0.66
N ARG A 6 6.33 27.84 0.41
CA ARG A 6 6.19 27.22 -0.91
C ARG A 6 4.71 27.04 -1.26
N VAL A 7 3.87 26.60 -0.32
CA VAL A 7 2.41 26.49 -0.55
C VAL A 7 1.78 27.84 -0.87
N HIS A 8 2.20 28.90 -0.16
CA HIS A 8 1.70 30.24 -0.40
C HIS A 8 2.11 30.80 -1.78
N LEU A 9 3.36 30.60 -2.19
CA LEU A 9 3.86 31.03 -3.51
C LEU A 9 3.19 30.32 -4.68
N PHE A 10 2.95 29.01 -4.57
CA PHE A 10 2.22 28.26 -5.61
C PHE A 10 0.75 28.68 -5.68
N GLY A 11 0.13 28.96 -4.54
CA GLY A 11 -1.23 29.50 -4.47
C GLY A 11 -1.39 30.86 -5.17
N LEU A 12 -0.41 31.76 -5.02
CA LEU A 12 -0.41 33.06 -5.72
C LEU A 12 -0.25 32.93 -7.25
N ALA A 13 0.37 31.85 -7.72
CA ALA A 13 0.55 31.56 -9.14
C ALA A 13 -0.60 30.74 -9.77
N GLY A 14 -1.64 30.38 -8.99
CA GLY A 14 -2.72 29.50 -9.46
C GLY A 14 -2.26 28.07 -9.74
N LEU A 15 -1.08 27.68 -9.25
CA LEU A 15 -0.48 26.37 -9.43
C LEU A 15 -0.73 25.52 -8.19
N ALA A 16 -1.02 24.23 -8.38
CA ALA A 16 -1.06 23.30 -7.25
C ALA A 16 0.35 23.23 -6.63
N PRO A 17 0.49 23.37 -5.30
CA PRO A 17 1.79 23.25 -4.65
C PRO A 17 2.38 21.86 -4.92
N PRO A 18 3.72 21.76 -5.03
CA PRO A 18 4.36 20.48 -5.22
C PRO A 18 3.98 19.58 -4.05
N GLY A 19 3.50 18.37 -4.36
CA GLY A 19 3.18 17.38 -3.35
C GLY A 19 4.40 17.08 -2.46
N PRO A 20 4.19 16.49 -1.28
CA PRO A 20 5.30 16.19 -0.39
C PRO A 20 6.33 15.29 -1.09
N GLU A 21 7.63 15.56 -0.90
CA GLU A 21 8.71 14.81 -1.57
C GLU A 21 8.88 13.37 -1.02
N THR A 22 8.29 13.10 0.15
CA THR A 22 8.31 11.81 0.86
C THR A 22 6.91 11.37 1.28
N ILE A 23 6.69 10.07 1.45
CA ILE A 23 5.39 9.50 1.80
C ILE A 23 5.03 9.84 3.26
N PRO A 24 3.85 10.44 3.51
CA PRO A 24 3.34 10.63 4.86
C PRO A 24 3.09 9.28 5.56
N ALA A 25 3.73 9.05 6.70
CA ALA A 25 3.64 7.81 7.46
C ALA A 25 2.59 7.83 8.59
N ARG A 26 1.72 8.85 8.63
CA ARG A 26 0.71 9.03 9.69
C ARG A 26 -0.63 9.42 9.08
N ILE A 27 -1.69 8.89 9.66
CA ILE A 27 -3.05 9.33 9.37
C ILE A 27 -3.45 10.47 10.31
N THR A 28 -4.38 11.32 9.86
CA THR A 28 -4.94 12.37 10.71
C THR A 28 -5.91 11.75 11.74
N PRO A 29 -6.15 12.41 12.88
CA PRO A 29 -7.13 11.94 13.86
C PRO A 29 -8.54 11.75 13.29
N GLY A 30 -8.90 12.50 12.24
CA GLY A 30 -10.19 12.36 11.56
C GLY A 30 -10.36 11.01 10.87
N VAL A 31 -9.31 10.53 10.20
CA VAL A 31 -9.32 9.20 9.55
C VAL A 31 -9.41 8.09 10.59
N GLN A 32 -8.68 8.22 11.72
CA GLN A 32 -8.76 7.22 12.79
C GLN A 32 -10.19 7.13 13.36
N ARG A 33 -10.84 8.25 13.63
CA ARG A 33 -12.24 8.27 14.12
C ARG A 33 -13.23 7.64 13.14
N LEU A 34 -13.01 7.77 11.84
CA LEU A 34 -13.87 7.12 10.84
C LEU A 34 -13.72 5.59 10.91
N LEU A 35 -12.49 5.10 11.02
CA LEU A 35 -12.21 3.67 11.14
C LEU A 35 -12.83 3.06 12.40
N ASP A 36 -12.74 3.77 13.53
CA ASP A 36 -13.30 3.33 14.80
C ASP A 36 -14.83 3.17 14.75
N ARG A 37 -15.52 3.89 13.84
CA ARG A 37 -16.97 3.80 13.63
C ARG A 37 -17.38 2.67 12.68
N MET A 38 -16.45 2.09 11.92
CA MET A 38 -16.72 1.01 10.96
C MET A 38 -16.45 -0.36 11.59
N THR A 39 -17.17 -0.68 12.67
CA THR A 39 -16.93 -1.91 13.46
C THR A 39 -17.37 -3.20 12.77
N GLY A 40 -18.38 -3.14 11.89
CA GLY A 40 -18.90 -4.29 11.13
C GLY A 40 -18.23 -4.54 9.78
N THR A 41 -17.37 -3.62 9.31
CA THR A 41 -16.74 -3.70 7.99
C THR A 41 -15.22 -3.80 8.17
N PRO A 42 -14.55 -4.82 7.61
CA PRO A 42 -13.09 -4.90 7.63
C PRO A 42 -12.47 -3.71 6.90
N VAL A 43 -11.64 -2.90 7.58
CA VAL A 43 -10.95 -1.76 6.98
C VAL A 43 -9.48 -1.72 7.42
N ALA A 44 -8.60 -1.45 6.47
CA ALA A 44 -7.22 -1.06 6.72
C ALA A 44 -6.86 0.14 5.85
N VAL A 45 -5.99 1.00 6.38
CA VAL A 45 -5.44 2.15 5.68
C VAL A 45 -3.98 1.89 5.41
N TYR A 46 -3.58 2.13 4.17
CA TYR A 46 -2.21 1.99 3.70
C TYR A 46 -1.68 3.35 3.25
N ASP A 47 -0.37 3.55 3.34
CA ASP A 47 0.29 4.65 2.67
C ASP A 47 0.46 4.36 1.16
N ALA A 48 1.01 5.33 0.42
CA ALA A 48 1.20 5.19 -1.03
C ALA A 48 2.16 4.06 -1.44
N SER A 49 2.96 3.53 -0.50
CA SER A 49 3.84 2.38 -0.73
C SER A 49 3.20 1.05 -0.38
N TRP A 50 1.91 1.02 -0.01
CA TRP A 50 1.22 -0.15 0.54
C TRP A 50 1.71 -0.59 1.93
N THR A 51 2.31 0.31 2.71
CA THR A 51 2.60 0.04 4.13
C THR A 51 1.36 0.30 4.96
N VAL A 52 0.90 -0.70 5.72
CA VAL A 52 -0.28 -0.54 6.58
C VAL A 52 0.01 0.52 7.65
N LEU A 53 -0.84 1.54 7.74
CA LEU A 53 -0.78 2.58 8.76
C LEU A 53 -1.62 2.18 9.97
N THR A 54 -2.82 1.67 9.72
CA THR A 54 -3.75 1.19 10.75
C THR A 54 -4.74 0.20 10.15
N ALA A 55 -5.30 -0.67 10.97
CA ALA A 55 -6.34 -1.61 10.60
C ALA A 55 -7.30 -1.80 11.77
N ASN A 56 -8.59 -1.94 11.49
CA ASN A 56 -9.57 -2.23 12.53
C ASN A 56 -9.53 -3.73 12.91
N PRO A 57 -10.07 -4.11 14.09
CA PRO A 57 -10.07 -5.50 14.54
C PRO A 57 -10.73 -6.48 13.55
N ALA A 58 -11.77 -6.04 12.83
CA ALA A 58 -12.42 -6.86 11.81
C ALA A 58 -11.45 -7.22 10.67
N HIS A 59 -10.66 -6.27 10.17
CA HIS A 59 -9.61 -6.53 9.19
C HIS A 59 -8.52 -7.44 9.75
N ALA A 60 -8.07 -7.21 10.99
CA ALA A 60 -7.06 -8.06 11.64
C ALA A 60 -7.52 -9.53 11.74
N ALA A 61 -8.80 -9.76 12.05
CA ALA A 61 -9.39 -11.09 12.09
C ALA A 61 -9.37 -11.78 10.71
N LEU A 62 -9.55 -11.04 9.61
CA LEU A 62 -9.50 -11.61 8.25
C LEU A 62 -8.08 -11.80 7.74
N MET A 63 -7.31 -10.72 7.70
CA MET A 63 -6.02 -10.65 6.99
C MET A 63 -4.82 -10.96 7.87
N GLY A 64 -5.03 -11.11 9.19
CA GLY A 64 -3.97 -11.20 10.19
C GLY A 64 -3.72 -9.85 10.86
N ASP A 65 -3.35 -9.88 12.13
CA ASP A 65 -3.12 -8.68 12.92
C ASP A 65 -1.77 -8.02 12.57
N PRO A 66 -1.79 -6.76 12.06
CA PRO A 66 -0.57 -6.04 11.74
C PRO A 66 0.16 -5.42 12.95
N SER A 67 -0.42 -5.46 14.16
CA SER A 67 0.16 -4.84 15.37
C SER A 67 1.55 -5.40 15.72
N GLY A 68 1.79 -6.68 15.42
CA GLY A 68 3.07 -7.36 15.64
C GLY A 68 4.09 -7.18 14.51
N TRP A 69 3.68 -6.71 13.33
CA TRP A 69 4.56 -6.66 12.16
C TRP A 69 5.58 -5.51 12.27
N ARG A 70 6.81 -5.74 11.80
CA ARG A 70 7.90 -4.76 11.83
C ARG A 70 8.58 -4.65 10.47
N GLY A 71 9.17 -3.49 10.19
CA GLY A 71 9.87 -3.23 8.93
C GLY A 71 9.00 -3.54 7.70
N ASN A 72 9.57 -4.29 6.75
CA ASN A 72 8.91 -4.65 5.50
C ASN A 72 7.70 -5.59 5.67
N GLU A 73 7.57 -6.30 6.80
CA GLU A 73 6.40 -7.16 7.04
C GLU A 73 5.09 -6.38 7.16
N ARG A 74 5.18 -5.06 7.39
CA ARG A 74 4.04 -4.14 7.36
C ARG A 74 3.60 -3.78 5.94
N ASN A 75 4.40 -4.09 4.94
CA ASN A 75 4.17 -3.72 3.55
C ASN A 75 3.44 -4.84 2.79
N GLY A 76 2.27 -4.52 2.23
CA GLY A 76 1.43 -5.49 1.53
C GLY A 76 2.10 -6.09 0.29
N VAL A 77 2.86 -5.27 -0.47
CA VAL A 77 3.59 -5.72 -1.66
C VAL A 77 4.73 -6.65 -1.26
N TRP A 78 5.49 -6.30 -0.21
CA TRP A 78 6.53 -7.16 0.35
C TRP A 78 5.99 -8.52 0.74
N ARG A 79 4.91 -8.54 1.52
CA ARG A 79 4.29 -9.80 1.96
C ARG A 79 3.85 -10.65 0.79
N HIS A 80 3.32 -10.04 -0.28
CA HIS A 80 2.86 -10.75 -1.46
C HIS A 80 4.00 -11.41 -2.25
N PHE A 81 5.06 -10.65 -2.57
CA PHE A 81 6.10 -11.10 -3.49
C PHE A 81 7.28 -11.83 -2.84
N VAL A 82 7.54 -11.61 -1.54
CA VAL A 82 8.72 -12.14 -0.83
C VAL A 82 8.33 -12.80 0.50
N GLY A 83 7.40 -12.19 1.22
CA GLY A 83 7.00 -12.63 2.55
C GLY A 83 5.99 -13.79 2.57
N PRO A 84 5.28 -13.99 3.69
CA PRO A 84 4.39 -15.14 3.91
C PRO A 84 3.09 -15.11 3.08
N GLY A 85 2.92 -14.15 2.18
CA GLY A 85 1.73 -13.98 1.36
C GLY A 85 0.55 -13.29 2.06
N SER A 86 -0.56 -13.27 1.33
CA SER A 86 -1.88 -12.82 1.78
C SER A 86 -2.78 -14.02 2.07
N ARG A 87 -3.77 -13.85 2.96
CA ARG A 87 -4.83 -14.85 3.18
C ARG A 87 -5.93 -14.82 2.12
N ALA A 88 -5.84 -13.91 1.15
CA ALA A 88 -6.79 -13.83 0.05
C ALA A 88 -6.54 -14.94 -0.97
N ARG A 89 -7.61 -15.66 -1.35
CA ARG A 89 -7.60 -16.56 -2.49
C ARG A 89 -7.70 -15.78 -3.79
N HIS A 90 -6.91 -16.20 -4.76
CA HIS A 90 -6.91 -15.67 -6.10
C HIS A 90 -7.03 -16.82 -7.11
N THR A 91 -7.86 -16.65 -8.14
CA THR A 91 -7.69 -17.40 -9.39
C THR A 91 -6.39 -16.94 -10.08
N PRO A 92 -5.78 -17.73 -10.96
CA PRO A 92 -4.58 -17.32 -11.69
C PRO A 92 -4.74 -15.96 -12.40
N GLU A 93 -5.91 -15.70 -13.00
CA GLU A 93 -6.23 -14.45 -13.69
C GLU A 93 -6.27 -13.28 -12.71
N SER A 94 -7.01 -13.44 -11.61
CA SER A 94 -7.13 -12.38 -10.59
C SER A 94 -5.81 -12.11 -9.88
N LEU A 95 -4.95 -13.13 -9.74
CA LEU A 95 -3.62 -12.99 -9.17
C LEU A 95 -2.74 -12.15 -10.08
N ARG A 96 -2.69 -12.46 -11.38
CA ARG A 96 -1.92 -11.68 -12.36
C ARG A 96 -2.36 -10.22 -12.41
N ALA A 97 -3.67 -9.97 -12.41
CA ALA A 97 -4.22 -8.61 -12.39
C ALA A 97 -3.85 -7.87 -11.09
N PHE A 98 -3.97 -8.54 -9.94
CA PHE A 98 -3.60 -7.97 -8.65
C PHE A 98 -2.12 -7.60 -8.58
N GLU A 99 -1.23 -8.49 -9.03
CA GLU A 99 0.21 -8.25 -9.07
C GLU A 99 0.60 -7.07 -9.97
N ALA A 100 0.00 -6.99 -11.16
CA ALA A 100 0.22 -5.86 -12.07
C ALA A 100 -0.23 -4.53 -11.43
N ALA A 101 -1.38 -4.51 -10.76
CA ALA A 101 -1.86 -3.33 -10.05
C ALA A 101 -0.93 -2.91 -8.91
N LEU A 102 -0.45 -3.85 -8.09
CA LEU A 102 0.52 -3.55 -7.01
C LEU A 102 1.82 -2.92 -7.55
N VAL A 103 2.33 -3.43 -8.67
CA VAL A 103 3.54 -2.90 -9.31
C VAL A 103 3.30 -1.51 -9.89
N ALA A 104 2.16 -1.31 -10.56
CA ALA A 104 1.77 -0.01 -11.12
C ALA A 104 1.61 1.06 -10.02
N ASP A 105 1.04 0.71 -8.87
CA ASP A 105 0.91 1.59 -7.71
C ASP A 105 2.29 2.02 -7.18
N LEU A 106 3.24 1.08 -7.03
CA LEU A 106 4.59 1.43 -6.58
C LEU A 106 5.35 2.29 -7.59
N ARG A 107 5.14 2.08 -8.90
CA ARG A 107 5.70 2.97 -9.95
C ARG A 107 5.14 4.38 -9.84
N THR A 108 3.83 4.48 -9.64
CA THR A 108 3.14 5.77 -9.43
C THR A 108 3.65 6.47 -8.18
N ALA A 109 3.81 5.74 -7.07
CA ALA A 109 4.38 6.25 -5.83
C ALA A 109 5.84 6.71 -6.04
N ALA A 110 6.67 5.96 -6.76
CA ALA A 110 8.06 6.30 -7.00
C ALA A 110 8.21 7.57 -7.85
N ALA A 111 7.33 7.75 -8.85
CA ALA A 111 7.27 8.98 -9.64
C ALA A 111 6.80 10.18 -8.80
N ARG A 112 5.83 9.97 -7.91
CA ARG A 112 5.26 11.03 -7.06
C ARG A 112 6.17 11.44 -5.90
N TYR A 113 6.92 10.49 -5.32
CA TYR A 113 7.77 10.68 -4.15
C TYR A 113 9.23 10.36 -4.48
N PRO A 114 9.86 11.12 -5.41
CA PRO A 114 11.17 10.77 -5.93
C PRO A 114 12.25 10.78 -4.83
N ALA A 115 12.11 11.59 -3.78
CA ALA A 115 13.10 11.68 -2.70
C ALA A 115 12.94 10.60 -1.60
N ASP A 116 11.90 9.76 -1.66
CA ASP A 116 11.62 8.80 -0.60
C ASP A 116 12.61 7.62 -0.63
N LEU A 117 13.61 7.66 0.26
CA LEU A 117 14.62 6.63 0.39
C LEU A 117 14.05 5.28 0.88
N ARG A 118 12.93 5.28 1.62
CA ARG A 118 12.32 4.04 2.11
C ARG A 118 11.66 3.30 0.96
N LEU A 119 10.92 4.02 0.13
CA LEU A 119 10.32 3.48 -1.09
C LEU A 119 11.38 2.96 -2.06
N ARG A 120 12.44 3.73 -2.31
CA ARG A 120 13.56 3.29 -3.17
C ARG A 120 14.20 1.99 -2.66
N ARG A 121 14.45 1.89 -1.35
CA ARG A 121 15.00 0.67 -0.74
C ARG A 121 14.04 -0.51 -0.82
N LEU A 122 12.74 -0.28 -0.61
CA LEU A 122 11.71 -1.32 -0.75
C LEU A 122 11.70 -1.88 -2.17
N ILE A 123 11.65 -1.02 -3.19
CA ILE A 123 11.64 -1.43 -4.60
C ILE A 123 12.93 -2.19 -4.95
N ALA A 124 14.09 -1.69 -4.53
CA ALA A 124 15.37 -2.36 -4.78
C ALA A 124 15.39 -3.78 -4.19
N ARG A 125 14.92 -3.95 -2.95
CA ARG A 125 14.84 -5.27 -2.32
C ARG A 125 13.81 -6.18 -2.99
N LEU A 126 12.62 -5.67 -3.34
CA LEU A 126 11.61 -6.43 -4.06
C LEU A 126 12.14 -6.96 -5.41
N ARG A 127 12.89 -6.12 -6.14
CA ARG A 127 13.54 -6.54 -7.40
C ARG A 127 14.63 -7.58 -7.19
N ALA A 128 15.37 -7.51 -6.09
CA ALA A 128 16.44 -8.45 -5.78
C ALA A 128 15.92 -9.79 -5.24
N GLU A 129 14.83 -9.78 -4.50
CA GLU A 129 14.31 -10.95 -3.76
C GLU A 129 13.10 -11.62 -4.46
N SER A 130 12.58 -11.05 -5.55
CA SER A 130 11.46 -11.62 -6.32
C SER A 130 11.62 -11.41 -7.83
N GLU A 131 11.97 -12.47 -8.55
CA GLU A 131 12.04 -12.46 -10.02
C GLU A 131 10.70 -12.07 -10.67
N ARG A 132 9.59 -12.53 -10.07
CA ARG A 132 8.23 -12.18 -10.52
C ARG A 132 7.98 -10.68 -10.43
N PHE A 133 8.36 -10.04 -9.32
CA PHE A 133 8.26 -8.59 -9.17
C PHE A 133 9.16 -7.87 -10.18
N ALA A 134 10.42 -8.30 -10.32
CA ALA A 134 11.37 -7.71 -11.26
C ALA A 134 10.84 -7.72 -12.70
N GLY A 135 10.31 -8.87 -13.16
CA GLY A 135 9.74 -8.98 -14.50
C GLY A 135 8.52 -8.07 -14.74
N LEU A 136 7.64 -7.94 -13.74
CA LEU A 136 6.50 -7.02 -13.84
C LEU A 136 6.96 -5.55 -13.79
N TRP A 137 7.96 -5.25 -12.99
CA TRP A 137 8.52 -3.91 -12.90
C TRP A 137 9.16 -3.46 -14.22
N ASP A 138 9.98 -4.31 -14.82
CA ASP A 138 10.72 -3.99 -16.03
C ASP A 138 9.84 -3.97 -17.29
N SER A 139 8.77 -4.77 -17.33
CA SER A 139 7.78 -4.70 -18.41
C SER A 139 6.90 -3.43 -18.35
N GLY A 140 7.02 -2.63 -17.29
CA GLY A 140 6.22 -1.41 -17.15
C GLY A 140 4.74 -1.70 -16.95
N ALA A 141 4.41 -2.79 -16.24
CA ALA A 141 3.04 -3.22 -16.00
C ALA A 141 2.12 -2.04 -15.63
N VAL A 142 1.03 -1.90 -16.37
CA VAL A 142 -0.03 -0.93 -16.13
C VAL A 142 -1.19 -1.68 -15.49
N GLY A 143 -1.73 -1.14 -14.41
CA GLY A 143 -2.88 -1.70 -13.71
C GLY A 143 -3.46 -0.68 -12.75
N HIS A 144 -4.76 -0.78 -12.50
CA HIS A 144 -5.45 0.04 -11.51
C HIS A 144 -6.09 -0.88 -10.47
N HIS A 145 -6.03 -0.48 -9.19
CA HIS A 145 -6.79 -1.16 -8.16
C HIS A 145 -8.25 -0.70 -8.25
N GLU A 146 -9.08 -1.47 -8.93
CA GLU A 146 -10.53 -1.30 -8.86
C GLU A 146 -11.10 -2.00 -7.63
N SER A 147 -12.33 -1.64 -7.24
CA SER A 147 -13.08 -2.37 -6.22
C SER A 147 -13.18 -3.84 -6.61
N ALA A 148 -12.52 -4.72 -5.86
CA ALA A 148 -12.43 -6.14 -6.16
C ALA A 148 -13.04 -6.99 -5.03
N ARG A 149 -13.79 -8.03 -5.40
CA ARG A 149 -14.25 -9.05 -4.44
C ARG A 149 -13.11 -10.02 -4.14
N LYS A 150 -12.64 -10.03 -2.89
CA LYS A 150 -11.62 -10.97 -2.40
C LYS A 150 -12.27 -12.05 -1.53
N THR A 151 -11.95 -13.32 -1.79
CA THR A 151 -12.33 -14.43 -0.92
C THR A 151 -11.20 -14.67 0.07
N ILE A 152 -11.45 -14.61 1.37
CA ILE A 152 -10.41 -14.72 2.40
C ILE A 152 -10.45 -16.10 3.07
N ASP A 153 -9.29 -16.74 3.18
CA ASP A 153 -9.12 -17.97 3.96
C ASP A 153 -9.15 -17.67 5.46
N HIS A 154 -10.31 -17.91 6.06
CA HIS A 154 -10.52 -17.79 7.49
C HIS A 154 -10.20 -19.09 8.23
N ARG A 155 -9.32 -19.02 9.23
CA ARG A 155 -9.22 -20.08 10.24
C ARG A 155 -10.37 -19.97 11.24
N ARG A 156 -11.58 -20.33 10.81
CA ARG A 156 -12.64 -20.83 11.69
C ARG A 156 -13.22 -22.11 11.08
N ARG A 157 -12.79 -23.22 11.69
CA ARG A 157 -13.25 -24.63 11.66
C ARG A 157 -14.04 -25.10 10.42
N GLY A 158 -13.57 -26.21 9.83
CA GLY A 158 -14.39 -27.01 8.94
C GLY A 158 -15.69 -27.46 9.62
N ARG A 159 -16.73 -27.58 8.78
CA ARG A 159 -18.08 -28.12 9.02
C ARG A 159 -18.80 -27.73 10.30
#